data_AF-A0AAD7NIH3-F1
#
_entry.id   AF-A0AAD7NIH3-F1
#
_cell.length_a   1.000
_cell.length_b   1.000
_cell.length_c   1.000
_cell.angle_alpha   90.00
_cell.angle_beta   90.00
_cell.angle_gamma   90.00
#
_symmetry.space_group_name_H-M   'P 1'
#
loop_
_entity.id
_entity.type
_entity.pdbx_description
1 polymer ?
#
loop_
_entity_poly.entity_id
_entity_poly.type
_entity_poly.pdbx_seq_one_letter_code
_entity_poly.pdbx_strand_id
1 'polypeptide(L)'
;MFPLLRRELARCARPTLVRQYATPTKEPNPQLNGYPELPDVSAQYRPPLGWQDRLLRRNFGDTLHEHEEVNSMWGPDIPVVPPQQALRQFLMAAGCFVAAGLFIRAFLVPERPAIPREYPFGGLEVELGGGTKANPEAESSEE
;
A
#
# COMPACT_ATOMS: atom_id res chain seq x y z
N MET A 1 29.95 -66.41 39.15
CA MET A 1 28.57 -65.94 38.86
C MET A 1 28.64 -64.42 38.77
N PHE A 2 28.81 -63.87 37.57
CA PHE A 2 28.97 -62.42 37.35
C PHE A 2 27.63 -61.84 36.88
N PRO A 3 27.06 -60.82 37.55
CA PRO A 3 25.83 -60.20 37.07
C PRO A 3 26.13 -59.30 35.86
N LEU A 4 25.39 -59.53 34.77
CA LEU A 4 25.40 -58.70 33.57
C LEU A 4 24.66 -57.38 33.86
N LEU A 5 25.40 -56.28 33.97
CA LEU A 5 24.83 -54.95 34.09
C LEU A 5 24.38 -54.46 32.70
N ARG A 6 23.09 -54.56 32.42
CA ARG A 6 22.48 -54.06 31.19
C ARG A 6 22.50 -52.52 31.22
N ARG A 7 23.44 -51.91 30.51
CA ARG A 7 23.44 -50.46 30.27
C ARG A 7 22.33 -50.13 29.27
N GLU A 8 21.18 -49.74 29.79
CA GLU A 8 20.14 -49.06 29.02
C GLU A 8 20.73 -47.72 28.52
N LEU A 9 20.99 -47.62 27.21
CA LEU A 9 21.36 -46.36 26.57
C LEU A 9 20.13 -45.47 26.56
N ALA A 10 20.00 -44.61 27.56
CA ALA A 10 19.01 -43.55 27.56
C ALA A 10 19.21 -42.70 26.29
N ARG A 11 18.28 -42.82 25.32
CA ARG A 11 18.17 -41.87 24.21
C ARG A 11 17.88 -40.52 24.84
N CYS A 12 18.90 -39.67 24.89
CA CYS A 12 18.73 -38.26 25.23
C CYS A 12 17.89 -37.63 24.10
N ALA A 13 16.59 -37.51 24.34
CA ALA A 13 15.70 -36.76 23.47
C ALA A 13 16.17 -35.31 23.50
N ARG A 14 16.74 -34.84 22.38
CA ARG A 14 17.09 -33.43 22.22
C ARG A 14 15.78 -32.64 22.19
N PRO A 15 15.56 -31.70 23.12
CA PRO A 15 14.41 -30.82 22.99
C PRO A 15 14.59 -30.01 21.70
N THR A 16 13.61 -30.08 20.80
CA THR A 16 13.45 -29.10 19.73
C THR A 16 13.33 -27.75 20.42
N LEU A 17 14.35 -26.90 20.31
CA LEU A 17 14.29 -25.53 20.80
C LEU A 17 13.32 -24.75 19.91
N VAL A 18 12.02 -24.90 20.18
CA VAL A 18 11.01 -23.97 19.70
C VAL A 18 11.35 -22.66 20.39
N ARG A 19 11.87 -21.70 19.63
CA ARG A 19 12.15 -20.36 20.13
C ARG A 19 10.82 -19.77 20.59
N GLN A 20 10.66 -19.61 21.90
CA GLN A 20 9.42 -19.15 22.52
C GLN A 20 9.23 -17.66 22.23
N TYR A 21 8.59 -17.32 21.12
CA TYR A 21 8.04 -15.96 20.88
C TYR A 21 6.56 -15.85 21.29
N ALA A 22 6.02 -16.83 22.03
CA ALA A 22 4.66 -16.80 22.53
C ALA A 22 4.49 -15.69 23.59
N THR A 23 3.86 -14.58 23.21
CA THR A 23 3.41 -13.53 24.13
C THR A 23 2.13 -13.95 24.87
N PRO A 24 1.92 -13.53 26.13
CA PRO A 24 0.77 -13.93 26.94
C PRO A 24 -0.47 -13.02 26.75
N THR A 25 -1.66 -13.59 27.02
CA THR A 25 -2.93 -12.91 27.37
C THR A 25 -3.84 -12.38 26.24
N LYS A 26 -3.99 -13.13 25.15
CA LYS A 26 -5.17 -13.04 24.27
C LYS A 26 -5.83 -14.41 24.21
N GLU A 27 -7.17 -14.48 24.17
CA GLU A 27 -7.83 -15.75 23.88
C GLU A 27 -7.26 -16.30 22.57
N PRO A 28 -6.85 -17.57 22.52
CA PRO A 28 -6.25 -18.14 21.32
C PRO A 28 -7.23 -18.00 20.17
N ASN A 29 -6.79 -17.45 19.02
CA ASN A 29 -7.68 -17.28 17.88
C ASN A 29 -8.30 -18.63 17.50
N PRO A 30 -9.65 -18.77 17.55
CA PRO A 30 -10.31 -20.03 17.25
C PRO A 30 -10.09 -20.49 15.81
N GLN A 31 -9.72 -19.58 14.89
CA GLN A 31 -9.45 -19.90 13.49
C GLN A 31 -8.10 -20.61 13.29
N LEU A 32 -7.15 -20.46 14.21
CA LEU A 32 -5.80 -21.05 14.07
C LEU A 32 -5.77 -22.54 14.40
N ASN A 33 -6.82 -23.11 15.01
CA ASN A 33 -6.93 -24.54 15.33
C ASN A 33 -5.64 -25.14 15.99
N GLY A 34 -5.05 -24.40 16.94
CA GLY A 34 -3.83 -24.83 17.64
C GLY A 34 -2.51 -24.51 16.93
N TYR A 35 -2.54 -23.83 15.78
CA TYR A 35 -1.35 -23.20 15.21
C TYR A 35 -0.85 -22.06 16.14
N PRO A 36 0.46 -21.82 16.24
CA PRO A 36 0.98 -20.73 17.07
C PRO A 36 0.62 -19.36 16.47
N GLU A 37 0.17 -18.42 17.31
CA GLU A 37 0.06 -17.00 16.93
C GLU A 37 1.46 -16.39 16.93
N LEU A 38 1.92 -15.96 15.76
CA LEU A 38 3.18 -15.23 15.62
C LEU A 38 2.94 -13.72 15.62
N PRO A 39 3.94 -12.89 15.98
CA PRO A 39 3.83 -11.44 15.85
C PRO A 39 3.58 -11.02 14.40
N ASP A 40 2.59 -10.14 14.21
CA ASP A 40 2.21 -9.55 12.92
C ASP A 40 3.26 -8.52 12.47
N VAL A 41 4.40 -9.01 12.00
CA VAL A 41 5.55 -8.19 11.59
C VAL A 41 6.09 -8.70 10.25
N SER A 42 6.11 -7.81 9.25
CA SER A 42 6.67 -8.11 7.94
C SER A 42 8.13 -8.56 8.01
N ALA A 43 8.48 -9.57 7.20
CA ALA A 43 9.84 -10.06 7.01
C ALA A 43 10.79 -8.96 6.51
N GLN A 44 10.26 -7.89 5.90
CA GLN A 44 11.05 -6.76 5.42
C GLN A 44 11.74 -5.97 6.55
N TYR A 45 11.27 -6.06 7.81
CA TYR A 45 11.93 -5.44 8.97
C TYR A 45 13.18 -6.22 9.42
N ARG A 46 13.34 -7.46 8.96
CA ARG A 46 14.48 -8.31 9.32
C ARG A 46 15.76 -7.82 8.65
N PRO A 47 16.95 -8.03 9.26
CA PRO A 47 18.21 -7.68 8.62
C PRO A 47 18.37 -8.39 7.26
N PRO A 48 19.04 -7.75 6.28
CA PRO A 48 19.12 -8.27 4.91
C PRO A 48 19.98 -9.54 4.76
N LEU A 49 20.86 -9.84 5.72
CA LEU A 49 21.83 -10.94 5.65
C LEU A 49 21.71 -11.85 6.89
N GLY A 50 22.20 -13.09 6.77
CA GLY A 50 22.26 -14.06 7.89
C GLY A 50 21.19 -15.14 7.88
N TRP A 51 20.45 -15.30 6.78
CA TRP A 51 19.37 -16.27 6.63
C TRP A 51 19.76 -17.42 5.71
N GLN A 52 19.24 -18.62 5.97
CA GLN A 52 19.41 -19.76 5.07
C GLN A 52 18.68 -19.53 3.74
N ASP A 53 17.45 -19.03 3.81
CA ASP A 53 16.75 -18.44 2.67
C ASP A 53 16.93 -16.92 2.69
N ARG A 54 17.80 -16.41 1.80
CA ARG A 54 18.11 -14.99 1.70
C ARG A 54 16.98 -14.18 1.07
N LEU A 55 16.17 -14.78 0.20
CA LEU A 55 15.11 -14.08 -0.53
C LEU A 55 13.95 -13.78 0.42
N LEU A 56 13.54 -14.78 1.21
CA LEU A 56 12.43 -14.65 2.17
C LEU A 56 12.87 -14.19 3.57
N ARG A 57 14.18 -14.05 3.80
CA ARG A 57 14.77 -13.74 5.12
C ARG A 57 14.28 -14.69 6.23
N ARG A 58 14.41 -16.00 5.97
CA ARG A 58 13.90 -17.09 6.83
C ARG A 58 14.90 -18.23 6.97
N ASN A 59 14.84 -18.96 8.09
CA ASN A 59 15.59 -20.20 8.27
C ASN A 59 14.69 -21.44 8.10
N PHE A 60 15.30 -22.56 7.75
CA PHE A 60 14.64 -23.83 7.66
C PHE A 60 14.18 -24.30 9.04
N GLY A 61 12.90 -24.68 9.16
CA GLY A 61 12.28 -25.10 10.41
C GLY A 61 11.71 -23.96 11.25
N ASP A 62 11.81 -22.71 10.81
CA ASP A 62 11.06 -21.60 11.41
C ASP A 62 9.56 -21.82 11.18
N THR A 63 8.76 -21.56 12.21
CA THR A 63 7.29 -21.57 12.12
C THR A 63 6.83 -20.44 11.19
N LEU A 64 5.93 -20.74 10.27
CA LEU A 64 5.35 -19.75 9.37
C LEU A 64 4.39 -18.85 10.13
N HIS A 65 4.22 -17.60 9.68
CA HIS A 65 3.11 -16.80 10.18
C HIS A 65 1.80 -17.25 9.49
N GLU A 66 0.67 -17.08 10.17
CA GLU A 66 -0.65 -17.40 9.62
C GLU A 66 -1.00 -16.57 8.38
N HIS A 67 -0.55 -15.31 8.34
CA HIS A 67 -0.73 -14.36 7.24
C HIS A 67 0.59 -14.10 6.49
N GLU A 68 1.33 -15.17 6.20
CA GLU A 68 2.62 -15.07 5.51
C GLU A 68 2.51 -14.35 4.17
N GLU A 69 1.40 -14.47 3.46
CA GLU A 69 1.18 -13.79 2.18
C GLU A 69 1.33 -12.26 2.29
N VAL A 70 0.85 -11.67 3.40
CA VAL A 70 0.96 -10.23 3.66
C VAL A 70 2.30 -9.89 4.30
N ASN A 71 2.78 -10.73 5.22
CA ASN A 71 4.00 -10.48 5.98
C ASN A 71 5.28 -10.99 5.32
N SER A 72 5.20 -11.60 4.14
CA SER A 72 6.36 -12.04 3.38
C SER A 72 7.13 -10.87 2.77
N MET A 73 8.30 -11.17 2.19
CA MET A 73 9.04 -10.22 1.37
C MET A 73 8.24 -9.75 0.14
N TRP A 74 7.27 -10.54 -0.32
CA TRP A 74 6.43 -10.27 -1.48
C TRP A 74 5.14 -9.52 -1.16
N GLY A 75 4.91 -9.24 0.13
CA GLY A 75 3.82 -8.41 0.58
C GLY A 75 4.01 -6.92 0.26
N PRO A 76 3.06 -6.07 0.68
CA PRO A 76 3.22 -4.62 0.58
C PRO A 76 4.49 -4.15 1.30
N ASP A 77 5.17 -3.17 0.71
CA ASP A 77 6.44 -2.66 1.23
C ASP A 77 6.26 -1.85 2.52
N ILE A 78 7.30 -1.80 3.36
CA ILE A 78 7.28 -1.08 4.62
C ILE A 78 7.22 0.44 4.36
N PRO A 79 6.27 1.16 4.96
CA PRO A 79 6.24 2.60 4.85
C PRO A 79 7.37 3.23 5.68
N VAL A 80 8.17 4.09 5.05
CA VAL A 80 9.24 4.88 5.72
C VAL A 80 8.64 5.96 6.63
N VAL A 81 7.47 6.48 6.26
CA VAL A 81 6.73 7.54 6.97
C VAL A 81 5.41 6.96 7.46
N PRO A 82 4.96 7.28 8.69
CA PRO A 82 3.68 6.78 9.18
C PRO A 82 2.52 7.20 8.25
N PRO A 83 1.57 6.30 7.98
CA PRO A 83 0.59 6.45 6.90
C PRO A 83 -0.30 7.69 7.06
N GLN A 84 -0.65 8.05 8.30
CA GLN A 84 -1.43 9.25 8.59
C GLN A 84 -0.68 10.54 8.22
N GLN A 85 0.64 10.58 8.42
CA GLN A 85 1.44 11.75 8.07
C GLN A 85 1.62 11.83 6.56
N ALA A 86 1.92 10.70 5.90
CA ALA A 86 2.05 10.63 4.44
C ALA A 86 0.77 11.10 3.74
N LEU A 87 -0.40 10.64 4.20
CA LEU A 87 -1.69 11.05 3.64
C LEU A 87 -1.95 12.55 3.81
N ARG A 88 -1.71 13.09 5.02
CA ARG A 88 -1.89 14.52 5.29
C ARG A 88 -0.99 15.39 4.40
N GLN A 89 0.28 15.02 4.27
CA GLN A 89 1.23 15.74 3.43
C GLN A 89 0.83 15.67 1.95
N PHE A 90 0.42 14.51 1.47
CA PHE A 90 -0.04 14.33 0.10
C PHE A 90 -1.28 15.17 -0.21
N LEU A 91 -2.31 15.09 0.64
CA LEU A 91 -3.54 15.86 0.46
C LEU A 91 -3.30 17.36 0.54
N MET A 92 -2.43 17.81 1.44
CA MET A 92 -2.05 19.21 1.52
C MET A 92 -1.33 19.66 0.25
N ALA A 93 -0.35 18.91 -0.25
CA ALA A 93 0.38 19.26 -1.46
C ALA A 93 -0.54 19.31 -2.69
N ALA A 94 -1.33 18.26 -2.91
CA ALA A 94 -2.28 18.19 -4.02
C ALA A 94 -3.36 19.27 -3.91
N GLY A 95 -3.91 19.46 -2.72
CA GLY A 95 -4.93 20.47 -2.44
C GLY A 95 -4.42 21.89 -2.67
N CYS A 96 -3.23 22.22 -2.17
CA CYS A 96 -2.59 23.51 -2.40
C CYS A 96 -2.32 23.75 -3.88
N PHE A 97 -1.85 22.73 -4.61
CA PHE A 97 -1.59 22.85 -6.05
C PHE A 97 -2.88 23.13 -6.84
N VAL A 98 -3.95 22.37 -6.59
CA VAL A 98 -5.25 22.57 -7.26
C VAL A 98 -5.86 23.91 -6.87
N ALA A 99 -5.85 24.26 -5.58
CA ALA A 99 -6.38 25.52 -5.09
C ALA A 99 -5.64 26.72 -5.70
N ALA A 100 -4.31 26.66 -5.77
CA ALA A 100 -3.51 27.70 -6.41
C ALA A 100 -3.83 27.82 -7.91
N GLY A 101 -3.95 26.70 -8.63
CA GLY A 101 -4.31 26.71 -10.05
C GLY A 101 -5.69 27.34 -10.30
N LEU A 102 -6.69 26.98 -9.50
CA LEU A 102 -8.03 27.56 -9.58
C LEU A 102 -8.05 29.04 -9.20
N PHE A 103 -7.33 29.42 -8.15
CA PHE A 103 -7.20 30.81 -7.73
C PHE A 103 -6.56 31.69 -8.81
N ILE A 104 -5.47 31.21 -9.42
CA ILE A 104 -4.82 31.90 -10.54
C ILE A 104 -5.79 32.03 -11.71
N ARG A 105 -6.49 30.96 -12.10
CA ARG A 105 -7.45 30.98 -13.20
C ARG A 105 -8.60 31.95 -12.95
N ALA A 106 -9.11 32.02 -11.73
CA ALA A 106 -10.28 32.84 -11.40
C ALA A 106 -9.96 34.34 -11.26
N PHE A 107 -8.77 34.69 -10.76
CA PHE A 107 -8.47 36.07 -10.36
C PHE A 107 -7.26 36.69 -11.04
N LEU A 108 -6.27 35.90 -11.46
CA LEU A 108 -4.99 36.43 -11.98
C LEU A 108 -4.88 36.34 -13.50
N VAL A 109 -5.71 35.51 -14.16
CA VAL A 109 -5.70 35.41 -15.63
C VAL A 109 -6.35 36.67 -16.22
N PRO A 110 -5.62 37.47 -17.02
CA PRO A 110 -6.21 38.62 -17.69
C PRO A 110 -7.19 38.18 -18.77
N GLU A 111 -8.17 39.03 -19.05
CA GLU A 111 -9.08 38.81 -20.17
C GLU A 111 -8.31 38.74 -21.49
N ARG A 112 -8.81 37.92 -22.42
CA ARG A 112 -8.18 37.74 -23.73
C ARG A 112 -8.22 39.10 -24.46
N PRO A 113 -7.07 39.66 -24.89
CA PRO A 113 -7.03 40.96 -25.55
C PRO A 113 -7.56 40.93 -27.00
N ALA A 114 -8.01 39.77 -27.48
CA ALA A 114 -8.52 39.56 -28.81
C ALA A 114 -9.97 39.07 -28.75
N ILE A 115 -10.80 39.62 -29.65
CA ILE A 115 -12.17 39.18 -29.89
C ILE A 115 -12.13 37.71 -30.33
N PRO A 116 -13.07 36.86 -29.86
CA PRO A 116 -13.19 35.50 -30.40
C PRO A 116 -13.38 35.51 -31.91
N ARG A 117 -13.05 34.38 -32.56
CA ARG A 117 -13.30 34.25 -34.00
C ARG A 117 -14.80 34.17 -34.27
N GLU A 118 -15.28 35.02 -35.14
CA GLU A 118 -16.64 34.96 -35.67
C GLU A 118 -16.70 34.06 -36.90
N TYR A 119 -17.83 33.38 -37.04
CA TYR A 119 -18.04 32.33 -38.03
C TYR A 119 -19.36 32.60 -38.77
N PRO A 120 -19.38 32.59 -40.13
CA PRO A 120 -20.59 32.85 -40.90
C PRO A 120 -21.63 31.72 -40.72
N PHE A 121 -22.86 31.93 -41.22
CA PHE A 121 -23.94 30.96 -41.16
C PHE A 121 -24.32 30.52 -39.73
N GLY A 122 -24.47 31.50 -38.81
CA GLY A 122 -24.88 31.25 -37.43
C GLY A 122 -23.88 30.40 -36.64
N GLY A 123 -22.58 30.59 -36.85
CA GLY A 123 -21.57 29.76 -36.18
C GLY A 123 -21.40 28.37 -36.80
N LEU A 124 -21.56 28.23 -38.13
CA LEU A 124 -21.43 26.94 -38.83
C LEU A 124 -22.35 25.83 -38.28
N GLU A 125 -23.54 26.17 -37.79
CA GLU A 125 -24.50 25.20 -37.22
C GLU A 125 -24.74 23.98 -38.11
N VAL A 126 -24.99 24.21 -39.41
CA VAL A 126 -25.30 23.16 -40.38
C VAL A 126 -24.08 22.27 -40.62
N GLU A 127 -22.91 22.88 -40.75
CA GLU A 127 -21.65 22.18 -41.02
C GLU A 127 -21.13 21.40 -39.80
N LEU A 128 -21.50 21.82 -38.59
CA LEU A 128 -21.14 21.19 -37.33
C LEU A 128 -22.18 20.16 -36.86
N GLY A 129 -23.11 19.76 -37.72
CA GLY A 129 -24.06 18.67 -37.46
C GLY A 129 -25.34 19.10 -36.75
N GLY A 130 -25.71 20.38 -36.79
CA GLY A 130 -27.04 20.89 -36.41
C GLY A 130 -27.36 20.91 -34.92
N GLY A 131 -26.43 20.51 -34.05
CA GLY A 131 -26.59 20.50 -32.59
C GLY A 131 -25.53 21.30 -31.83
N THR A 132 -24.55 21.86 -32.54
CA THR A 132 -23.45 22.63 -31.94
C THR A 132 -23.11 23.81 -32.84
N LYS A 133 -22.79 24.95 -32.23
CA LYS A 133 -22.30 26.15 -32.92
C LYS A 133 -20.83 26.38 -32.59
N ALA A 134 -20.10 26.94 -33.53
CA ALA A 134 -18.77 27.47 -33.28
C ALA A 134 -18.89 28.77 -32.45
N ASN A 135 -18.27 28.81 -31.27
CA ASN A 135 -18.22 29.95 -30.35
C ASN A 135 -19.59 30.40 -29.77
N PRO A 136 -20.26 29.56 -28.95
CA PRO A 136 -21.59 29.87 -28.39
C PRO A 136 -21.58 31.00 -27.35
N GLU A 137 -20.44 31.32 -26.75
CA GLU A 137 -20.31 32.32 -25.67
C GLU A 137 -20.47 33.77 -26.19
N ALA A 138 -20.18 34.05 -27.46
CA ALA A 138 -20.30 35.40 -28.02
C ALA A 138 -21.75 35.84 -28.26
N GLU A 139 -22.66 34.90 -28.60
CA GLU A 139 -24.08 35.22 -28.81
C GLU A 139 -24.80 35.46 -27.47
N SER A 140 -24.43 34.74 -26.40
CA SER A 140 -25.07 34.88 -25.07
C SER A 140 -24.80 36.20 -24.33
N SER A 141 -23.80 36.97 -24.77
CA SER A 141 -23.48 38.29 -24.23
C SER A 141 -24.21 39.43 -24.93
N GLU A 142 -24.91 39.14 -26.03
CA GLU A 142 -25.67 40.11 -26.83
C GLU A 142 -27.19 40.04 -26.57
N GLU A 143 -27.67 39.02 -25.83
CA GLU A 143 -29.03 38.94 -25.24
C GLU A 143 -29.07 39.52 -23.82
#